data_AF-A0A2V6GS35-F1
#
_entry.id   AF-A0A2V6GS35-F1
#
_cell.length_a   1.000
_cell.length_b   1.000
_cell.length_c   1.000
_cell.angle_alpha   90.00
_cell.angle_beta   90.00
_cell.angle_gamma   90.00
#
_symmetry.space_group_name_H-M   'P 1'
#
loop_
_entity.id
_entity.type
_entity.pdbx_description
1 polymer ?
#
loop_
_entity_poly.entity_id
_entity_poly.type
_entity_poly.pdbx_seq_one_letter_code
_entity_poly.pdbx_strand_id
1 'polypeptide(L)'
;MPWLAMATPAVIIDLRKALSERFPQRPAPAASVLTTGLSFLDQTSGGGLPRSAITELITPRASAGSASLIHALLRSAQRDRHFVALIDGSDSFDPGSSDNSALRHLLWIRCRKAFDAVKAADLLLRDGNFPLVIVDLVLNTADELRKIPQTSWYRLQRLVEAVPTACLVINRQSLVSSAQLKIILENSWTLETLERQNAISRLRFRIQRLHLKSEISGQRSAVSY
;
A
#
# COMPACT_ATOMS: atom_id res chain seq x y z
N MET A 1 42.10 -10.61 14.66
CA MET A 1 40.66 -10.30 14.51
C MET A 1 40.39 -8.91 15.07
N PRO A 2 40.41 -7.82 14.28
CA PRO A 2 39.99 -6.51 14.76
C PRO A 2 38.52 -6.23 14.42
N TRP A 3 37.83 -5.66 15.40
CA TRP A 3 36.40 -5.34 15.43
C TRP A 3 35.97 -4.33 14.35
N LEU A 4 34.71 -4.45 13.89
CA LEU A 4 34.00 -3.42 13.14
C LEU A 4 33.96 -2.13 13.95
N ALA A 5 34.71 -1.11 13.51
CA ALA A 5 34.66 0.23 14.07
C ALA A 5 33.23 0.79 13.90
N MET A 6 32.54 1.02 15.01
CA MET A 6 31.25 1.72 15.01
C MET A 6 31.49 3.16 14.55
N ALA A 7 30.80 3.60 13.51
CA ALA A 7 30.89 4.96 13.02
C ALA A 7 30.55 5.94 14.14
N THR A 8 31.45 6.89 14.42
CA THR A 8 31.20 7.92 15.42
C THR A 8 30.09 8.85 14.94
N PRO A 9 29.30 9.45 15.85
CA PRO A 9 28.19 10.35 15.48
C PRO A 9 28.62 11.49 14.54
N ALA A 10 29.85 11.98 14.68
CA ALA A 10 30.44 13.02 13.83
C ALA A 10 30.57 12.56 12.37
N VAL A 11 31.08 11.35 12.13
CA VAL A 11 31.23 10.79 10.77
C VAL A 11 29.87 10.63 10.09
N ILE A 12 28.83 10.26 10.85
CA ILE A 12 27.47 10.14 10.32
C ILE A 12 26.90 11.51 9.92
N ILE A 13 27.18 12.55 10.70
CA ILE A 13 26.72 13.92 10.42
C ILE A 13 27.43 14.49 9.19
N ASP A 14 28.75 14.34 9.10
CA ASP A 14 29.54 14.81 7.96
C ASP A 14 29.13 14.10 6.66
N LEU A 15 28.86 12.80 6.74
CA LEU A 15 28.41 12.01 5.59
C LEU A 15 26.99 12.41 5.15
N ARG A 16 26.09 12.71 6.09
CA ARG A 16 24.76 13.28 5.78
C ARG A 16 24.87 14.64 5.09
N LYS A 17 25.77 15.51 5.56
CA LYS A 17 26.00 16.82 4.98
C LYS A 17 26.54 16.70 3.55
N ALA A 18 27.59 15.90 3.35
CA ALA A 18 28.17 15.65 2.03
C ALA A 18 27.18 15.02 1.04
N LEU A 19 26.33 14.09 1.50
CA LEU A 19 25.26 13.52 0.67
C LEU A 19 24.18 14.55 0.33
N SER A 20 23.79 15.41 1.28
CA SER A 20 22.78 16.45 1.04
C SER A 20 23.24 17.53 0.07
N GLU A 21 24.52 17.90 0.11
CA GLU A 21 25.13 18.89 -0.79
C GLU A 21 25.32 18.33 -2.20
N ARG A 22 25.69 17.05 -2.31
CA ARG A 22 25.98 16.39 -3.59
C ARG A 22 24.72 15.82 -4.27
N PHE A 23 23.70 15.49 -3.48
CA PHE A 23 22.40 15.00 -3.93
C PHE A 23 21.29 15.82 -3.25
N PRO A 24 21.02 17.06 -3.71
CA PRO A 24 19.96 17.88 -3.16
C PRO A 24 18.65 17.06 -3.18
N GLN A 25 18.16 16.75 -1.99
CA GLN A 25 16.92 16.00 -1.83
C GLN A 25 15.82 16.85 -2.43
N ARG A 26 15.22 16.40 -3.54
CA ARG A 26 14.00 17.00 -4.05
C ARG A 26 13.00 17.04 -2.88
N PRO A 27 12.45 18.20 -2.51
CA PRO A 27 11.45 18.25 -1.46
C PRO A 27 10.39 17.22 -1.80
N ALA A 28 10.14 16.28 -0.87
CA ALA A 28 9.10 15.30 -1.08
C ALA A 28 7.81 16.09 -1.36
N PRO A 29 7.11 15.83 -2.49
CA PRO A 29 5.82 16.47 -2.70
C PRO A 29 4.96 16.23 -1.45
N ALA A 30 4.18 17.24 -1.05
CA ALA A 30 3.27 17.10 0.09
C ALA A 30 2.50 15.78 -0.06
N ALA A 31 2.50 14.96 0.99
CA ALA A 31 1.95 13.60 0.94
C ALA A 31 0.52 13.65 0.40
N SER A 32 0.34 13.30 -0.86
CA SER A 32 -0.97 13.30 -1.50
C SER A 32 -1.63 11.97 -1.21
N VAL A 33 -2.92 12.01 -0.88
CA VAL A 33 -3.71 10.80 -0.61
C VAL A 33 -4.69 10.56 -1.76
N LEU A 34 -4.97 9.28 -2.03
CA LEU A 34 -6.07 8.83 -2.84
C LEU A 34 -7.25 8.55 -1.90
N THR A 35 -8.23 9.45 -1.90
CA THR A 35 -9.49 9.25 -1.17
C THR A 35 -10.18 8.00 -1.70
N THR A 36 -10.55 7.09 -0.80
CA THR A 36 -11.14 5.80 -1.18
C THR A 36 -12.66 5.86 -1.30
N GLY A 37 -13.29 6.94 -0.82
CA GLY A 37 -14.75 7.05 -0.77
C GLY A 37 -15.37 6.22 0.35
N LEU A 38 -14.54 5.56 1.14
CA LEU A 38 -14.92 4.76 2.29
C LEU A 38 -14.62 5.61 3.52
N SER A 39 -15.64 6.31 4.03
CA SER A 39 -15.49 7.26 5.13
C SER A 39 -14.71 6.71 6.32
N PHE A 40 -14.96 5.44 6.68
CA PHE A 40 -14.25 4.76 7.76
C PHE A 40 -12.74 4.61 7.49
N LEU A 41 -12.35 4.36 6.24
CA LEU A 41 -10.94 4.18 5.86
C LEU A 41 -10.28 5.53 5.69
N ASP A 42 -10.94 6.47 5.02
CA ASP A 42 -10.41 7.81 4.79
C ASP A 42 -10.18 8.54 6.12
N GLN A 43 -11.11 8.49 7.07
CA GLN A 43 -10.94 9.14 8.39
C GLN A 43 -9.78 8.54 9.19
N THR A 44 -9.62 7.23 9.17
CA THR A 44 -8.59 6.55 9.98
C THR A 44 -7.20 6.65 9.32
N SER A 45 -7.12 6.64 7.99
CA SER A 45 -5.86 6.71 7.24
C SER A 45 -5.31 8.13 7.06
N GLY A 46 -6.07 9.17 7.39
CA GLY A 46 -5.66 10.57 7.20
C GLY A 46 -6.05 11.15 5.84
N GLY A 47 -7.19 10.71 5.30
CA GLY A 47 -7.80 11.20 4.07
C GLY A 47 -7.88 10.17 2.94
N GLY A 48 -7.25 8.99 3.11
CA GLY A 48 -7.24 7.91 2.13
C GLY A 48 -5.91 7.16 2.07
N LEU A 49 -5.70 6.42 0.98
CA LEU A 49 -4.45 5.69 0.75
C LEU A 49 -3.33 6.67 0.35
N PRO A 50 -2.14 6.64 0.96
CA PRO A 50 -1.04 7.47 0.53
C PRO A 50 -0.64 7.16 -0.92
N ARG A 51 -0.53 8.20 -1.75
CA ARG A 51 0.06 8.11 -3.09
C ARG A 51 1.57 8.10 -2.99
N SER A 52 2.21 7.64 -4.06
CA SER A 52 3.65 7.46 -4.16
C SER A 52 4.22 6.58 -3.03
N ALA A 53 3.38 5.67 -2.54
CA ALA A 53 3.69 4.84 -1.38
C ALA A 53 2.98 3.49 -1.50
N ILE A 54 3.54 2.51 -0.78
CA ILE A 54 2.90 1.22 -0.59
C ILE A 54 2.08 1.26 0.70
N THR A 55 0.81 0.89 0.59
CA THR A 55 -0.04 0.48 1.71
C THR A 55 -0.13 -1.03 1.73
N GLU A 56 0.10 -1.62 2.89
CA GLU A 56 -0.10 -3.05 3.12
C GLU A 56 -1.40 -3.28 3.88
N LEU A 57 -2.29 -4.10 3.33
CA LEU A 57 -3.49 -4.59 3.99
C LEU A 57 -3.29 -6.05 4.40
N ILE A 58 -3.20 -6.27 5.70
CA ILE A 58 -3.00 -7.56 6.32
C ILE A 58 -4.36 -8.13 6.70
N THR A 59 -4.71 -9.29 6.14
CA THR A 59 -5.96 -10.00 6.40
C THR A 59 -5.66 -11.36 7.04
N PRO A 60 -5.54 -11.45 8.38
CA PRO A 60 -5.16 -12.69 9.06
C PRO A 60 -6.10 -13.87 8.75
N ARG A 61 -7.34 -13.59 8.33
CA ARG A 61 -8.33 -14.57 7.87
C ARG A 61 -8.70 -14.30 6.42
N ALA A 62 -8.91 -15.36 5.64
CA ALA A 62 -9.37 -15.24 4.25
C ALA A 62 -10.76 -14.57 4.15
N SER A 63 -11.65 -14.82 5.12
CA SER A 63 -12.99 -14.24 5.20
C SER A 63 -13.05 -12.90 5.94
N ALA A 64 -11.94 -12.16 6.01
CA ALA A 64 -11.92 -10.87 6.69
C ALA A 64 -12.60 -9.74 5.86
N GLY A 65 -12.85 -9.97 4.56
CA GLY A 65 -13.58 -9.04 3.70
C GLY A 65 -12.72 -8.23 2.71
N SER A 66 -11.49 -8.68 2.41
CA SER A 66 -10.62 -8.04 1.40
C SER A 66 -11.29 -7.95 0.02
N ALA A 67 -11.94 -9.02 -0.44
CA ALA A 67 -12.67 -9.02 -1.70
C ALA A 67 -13.72 -7.90 -1.74
N SER A 68 -14.54 -7.78 -0.68
CA SER A 68 -15.54 -6.72 -0.59
C SER A 68 -14.94 -5.31 -0.52
N LEU A 69 -13.76 -5.16 0.07
CA LEU A 69 -13.01 -3.90 0.01
C LEU A 69 -12.56 -3.60 -1.43
N ILE A 70 -12.04 -4.57 -2.18
CA ILE A 70 -11.68 -4.40 -3.59
C ILE A 70 -12.90 -3.92 -4.40
N HIS A 71 -14.06 -4.57 -4.26
CA HIS A 71 -15.29 -4.13 -4.93
C HIS A 71 -15.72 -2.72 -4.52
N ALA A 72 -15.53 -2.34 -3.25
CA ALA A 72 -15.83 -0.99 -2.79
C ALA A 72 -14.89 0.06 -3.42
N LEU A 73 -13.60 -0.26 -3.55
CA LEU A 73 -12.61 0.58 -4.23
C LEU A 73 -12.91 0.70 -5.73
N LEU A 74 -13.37 -0.37 -6.39
CA LEU A 74 -13.80 -0.32 -7.80
C LEU A 74 -15.03 0.58 -8.01
N ARG A 75 -16.02 0.51 -7.10
CA ARG A 75 -17.18 1.42 -7.14
C ARG A 75 -16.77 2.87 -6.92
N SER A 76 -15.83 3.11 -6.00
CA SER A 76 -15.27 4.44 -5.78
C SER A 76 -14.58 4.98 -7.03
N ALA A 77 -13.76 4.15 -7.67
CA ALA A 77 -13.09 4.49 -8.92
C ALA A 77 -14.05 4.84 -10.06
N GLN A 78 -15.16 4.12 -10.15
CA GLN A 78 -16.22 4.41 -11.11
C GLN A 78 -16.95 5.74 -10.81
N ARG A 79 -17.15 6.07 -9.53
CA ARG A 79 -17.73 7.36 -9.14
C ARG A 79 -16.78 8.51 -9.46
N ASP A 80 -15.51 8.32 -9.18
CA ASP A 80 -14.47 9.36 -9.27
C ASP A 80 -13.77 9.36 -10.65
N ARG A 81 -14.24 8.51 -11.58
CA ARG A 81 -13.81 8.38 -12.98
C ARG A 81 -12.31 8.16 -13.16
N HIS A 82 -11.71 7.32 -12.32
CA HIS A 82 -10.32 6.91 -12.47
C HIS A 82 -10.22 5.40 -12.69
N PHE A 83 -9.11 4.97 -13.28
CA PHE A 83 -8.84 3.54 -13.48
C PHE A 83 -8.21 2.91 -12.23
N VAL A 84 -8.45 1.60 -12.06
CA VAL A 84 -7.82 0.75 -11.05
C VAL A 84 -7.20 -0.44 -11.77
N ALA A 85 -5.94 -0.74 -11.45
CA ALA A 85 -5.36 -2.01 -11.84
C ALA A 85 -5.46 -3.00 -10.69
N LEU A 86 -6.09 -4.14 -10.92
CA LEU A 86 -6.12 -5.27 -9.99
C LEU A 86 -5.22 -6.36 -10.54
N ILE A 87 -4.13 -6.62 -9.84
CA ILE A 87 -3.26 -7.77 -10.05
C ILE A 87 -3.72 -8.86 -9.09
N ASP A 88 -4.38 -9.86 -9.64
CA ASP A 88 -4.96 -10.98 -8.90
C ASP A 88 -3.98 -12.15 -8.90
N GLY A 89 -3.32 -12.38 -7.77
CA GLY A 89 -2.23 -13.34 -7.63
C GLY A 89 -2.63 -14.81 -7.73
N SER A 90 -3.92 -15.11 -7.58
CA SER A 90 -4.46 -16.47 -7.54
C SER A 90 -5.68 -16.68 -8.45
N ASP A 91 -5.99 -15.72 -9.33
CA ASP A 91 -7.14 -15.77 -10.24
C ASP A 91 -8.47 -16.01 -9.50
N SER A 92 -8.68 -15.23 -8.44
CA SER A 92 -9.76 -15.41 -7.46
C SER A 92 -10.77 -14.28 -7.43
N PHE A 93 -10.53 -13.19 -8.15
CA PHE A 93 -11.47 -12.09 -8.27
C PHE A 93 -12.73 -12.54 -9.03
N ASP A 94 -13.90 -12.30 -8.44
CA ASP A 94 -15.19 -12.60 -9.06
C ASP A 94 -15.80 -11.33 -9.68
N PRO A 95 -15.74 -11.15 -11.02
CA PRO A 95 -16.36 -10.00 -11.66
C PRO A 95 -17.89 -10.02 -11.58
N GLY A 96 -18.52 -11.19 -11.37
CA GLY A 96 -19.98 -11.33 -11.32
C GLY A 96 -20.63 -10.63 -10.13
N SER A 97 -19.86 -10.36 -9.08
CA SER A 97 -20.29 -9.61 -7.90
C SER A 97 -20.19 -8.08 -8.06
N SER A 98 -19.82 -7.58 -9.25
CA SER A 98 -19.68 -6.16 -9.56
C SER A 98 -20.61 -5.70 -10.68
N ASP A 99 -21.03 -4.43 -10.63
CA ASP A 99 -21.76 -3.81 -11.73
C ASP A 99 -20.84 -3.61 -12.94
N ASN A 100 -21.38 -3.78 -14.14
CA ASN A 100 -20.65 -3.57 -15.41
C ASN A 100 -20.03 -2.17 -15.52
N SER A 101 -20.63 -1.14 -14.90
CA SER A 101 -20.07 0.22 -14.86
C SER A 101 -18.75 0.27 -14.10
N ALA A 102 -18.64 -0.46 -12.99
CA ALA A 102 -17.42 -0.52 -12.18
C ALA A 102 -16.31 -1.24 -12.93
N LEU A 103 -16.64 -2.33 -13.61
CA LEU A 103 -15.68 -3.12 -14.39
C LEU A 103 -15.07 -2.36 -15.58
N ARG A 104 -15.75 -1.34 -16.13
CA ARG A 104 -15.20 -0.48 -17.21
C ARG A 104 -13.96 0.31 -16.78
N HIS A 105 -13.76 0.50 -15.48
CA HIS A 105 -12.62 1.24 -14.93
C HIS A 105 -11.52 0.29 -14.42
N LEU A 106 -11.63 -1.02 -14.67
CA LEU A 106 -10.73 -2.04 -14.15
C LEU A 106 -9.80 -2.57 -15.24
N LEU A 107 -8.48 -2.50 -14.98
CA LEU A 107 -7.52 -3.40 -15.62
C LEU A 107 -7.31 -4.61 -14.72
N TRP A 108 -7.78 -5.78 -15.14
CA TRP A 108 -7.62 -7.02 -14.38
C TRP A 108 -6.47 -7.87 -14.96
N ILE A 109 -5.41 -8.04 -14.18
CA ILE A 109 -4.28 -8.91 -14.51
C ILE A 109 -4.42 -10.19 -13.70
N ARG A 110 -4.61 -11.30 -14.40
CA ARG A 110 -4.80 -12.62 -13.82
C ARG A 110 -3.45 -13.34 -13.70
N CYS A 111 -3.03 -13.61 -12.48
CA CYS A 111 -1.83 -14.37 -12.18
C CYS A 111 -2.20 -15.67 -11.46
N ARG A 112 -1.30 -16.67 -11.54
CA ARG A 112 -1.46 -17.95 -10.83
C ARG A 112 -0.35 -18.20 -9.81
N LYS A 113 0.62 -17.30 -9.74
CA LYS A 113 1.79 -17.37 -8.85
C LYS A 113 2.06 -15.98 -8.30
N ALA A 114 2.36 -15.90 -7.01
CA ALA A 114 2.64 -14.63 -6.35
C ALA A 114 3.81 -13.85 -6.99
N PHE A 115 4.80 -14.56 -7.52
CA PHE A 115 5.94 -13.94 -8.21
C PHE A 115 5.56 -13.24 -9.51
N ASP A 116 4.59 -13.79 -10.27
CA ASP A 116 4.10 -13.17 -11.50
C ASP A 116 3.29 -11.91 -11.19
N ALA A 117 2.54 -11.92 -10.08
CA ALA A 117 1.85 -10.73 -9.58
C ALA A 117 2.83 -9.59 -9.21
N VAL A 118 3.93 -9.91 -8.54
CA VAL A 118 4.98 -8.92 -8.22
C VAL A 118 5.63 -8.36 -9.49
N LYS A 119 5.85 -9.18 -10.52
CA LYS A 119 6.34 -8.71 -11.83
C LYS A 119 5.33 -7.80 -12.54
N ALA A 120 4.05 -8.16 -12.51
CA ALA A 120 2.99 -7.32 -13.07
C ALA A 120 2.94 -5.96 -12.36
N ALA A 121 3.08 -5.95 -11.03
CA ALA A 121 3.16 -4.72 -10.25
C ALA A 121 4.36 -3.86 -10.65
N ASP A 122 5.52 -4.48 -10.87
CA ASP A 122 6.71 -3.78 -11.34
C ASP A 122 6.48 -3.07 -12.69
N LEU A 123 5.83 -3.75 -13.65
CA LEU A 123 5.53 -3.18 -14.96
C LEU A 123 4.54 -2.00 -14.85
N LEU A 124 3.46 -2.15 -14.08
CA LEU A 124 2.47 -1.09 -13.92
C LEU A 124 3.01 0.13 -13.17
N LEU A 125 3.84 -0.08 -12.15
CA LEU A 125 4.43 1.03 -11.39
C LEU A 125 5.51 1.78 -12.19
N ARG A 126 6.16 1.13 -13.16
CA ARG A 126 7.05 1.81 -14.12
C ARG A 126 6.29 2.73 -15.05
N ASP A 127 5.11 2.28 -15.48
CA ASP A 127 4.25 3.03 -16.38
C ASP A 127 3.56 4.21 -15.68
N GLY A 128 3.12 4.03 -14.43
CA GLY A 128 2.61 5.12 -13.58
C GLY A 128 1.23 5.68 -13.97
N ASN A 129 0.53 5.04 -14.93
CA ASN A 129 -0.75 5.53 -15.44
C ASN A 129 -1.98 5.18 -14.58
N PHE A 130 -1.81 4.34 -13.55
CA PHE A 130 -2.90 3.95 -12.66
C PHE A 130 -2.83 4.72 -11.34
N PRO A 131 -3.87 5.51 -10.98
CA PRO A 131 -3.95 6.14 -9.66
C PRO A 131 -3.97 5.13 -8.50
N LEU A 132 -4.51 3.93 -8.75
CA LEU A 132 -4.57 2.83 -7.79
C LEU A 132 -4.13 1.53 -8.46
N VAL A 133 -3.11 0.89 -7.86
CA VAL A 133 -2.68 -0.47 -8.21
C VAL A 133 -2.90 -1.35 -6.99
N ILE A 134 -3.69 -2.41 -7.12
CA ILE A 134 -3.98 -3.39 -6.09
C ILE A 134 -3.24 -4.68 -6.45
N VAL A 135 -2.44 -5.20 -5.53
CA VAL A 135 -1.79 -6.51 -5.65
C VAL A 135 -2.44 -7.43 -4.63
N ASP A 136 -3.37 -8.28 -5.09
CA ASP A 136 -4.06 -9.24 -4.22
C ASP A 136 -3.29 -10.55 -4.16
N LEU A 137 -2.76 -10.85 -2.98
CA LEU A 137 -2.01 -12.06 -2.65
C LEU A 137 -2.66 -12.84 -1.50
N VAL A 138 -3.92 -12.55 -1.15
CA VAL A 138 -4.59 -13.15 0.02
C VAL A 138 -4.74 -14.66 -0.11
N LEU A 139 -4.93 -15.18 -1.32
CA LEU A 139 -5.09 -16.62 -1.55
C LEU A 139 -3.81 -17.34 -1.96
N ASN A 140 -2.72 -16.61 -2.21
CA ASN A 140 -1.42 -17.23 -2.46
C ASN A 140 -0.90 -17.94 -1.21
N THR A 141 -0.22 -19.07 -1.42
CA THR A 141 0.26 -19.89 -0.29
C THR A 141 1.42 -19.21 0.44
N ALA A 142 1.58 -19.53 1.72
CA ALA A 142 2.71 -18.98 2.49
C ALA A 142 4.08 -19.38 1.91
N ASP A 143 4.18 -20.54 1.25
CA ASP A 143 5.40 -21.00 0.59
C ASP A 143 5.74 -20.11 -0.63
N GLU A 144 4.76 -19.80 -1.48
CA GLU A 144 4.94 -18.87 -2.60
C GLU A 144 5.38 -17.48 -2.14
N LEU A 145 4.75 -16.98 -1.07
CA LEU A 145 5.02 -15.63 -0.56
C LEU A 145 6.42 -15.52 0.05
N ARG A 146 6.90 -16.56 0.75
CA ARG A 146 8.27 -16.59 1.30
C ARG A 146 9.35 -16.61 0.21
N LYS A 147 9.04 -17.14 -0.97
CA LYS A 147 9.96 -17.17 -2.11
C LYS A 147 10.14 -15.80 -2.77
N ILE A 148 9.30 -14.81 -2.46
CA ILE A 148 9.46 -13.45 -2.97
C ILE A 148 10.63 -12.78 -2.21
N PRO A 149 11.71 -12.38 -2.91
CA PRO A 149 12.83 -11.71 -2.27
C PRO A 149 12.41 -10.35 -1.68
N GLN A 150 12.97 -9.97 -0.52
CA GLN A 150 12.73 -8.64 0.06
C GLN A 150 13.16 -7.50 -0.88
N THR A 151 14.17 -7.73 -1.73
CA THR A 151 14.60 -6.78 -2.76
C THR A 151 13.49 -6.43 -3.75
N SER A 152 12.55 -7.34 -4.02
CA SER A 152 11.38 -7.06 -4.85
C SER A 152 10.48 -6.01 -4.20
N TRP A 153 10.21 -6.09 -2.90
CA TRP A 153 9.39 -5.10 -2.18
C TRP A 153 10.05 -3.73 -2.11
N TYR A 154 11.36 -3.66 -1.87
CA TYR A 154 12.10 -2.40 -1.92
C TYR A 154 12.12 -1.81 -3.33
N ARG A 155 12.23 -2.64 -4.36
CA ARG A 155 12.16 -2.20 -5.75
C ARG A 155 10.78 -1.62 -6.09
N LEU A 156 9.69 -2.29 -5.72
CA LEU A 156 8.34 -1.74 -5.89
C LEU A 156 8.18 -0.42 -5.12
N GLN A 157 8.76 -0.30 -3.92
CA GLN A 157 8.76 0.95 -3.16
C GLN A 157 9.45 2.08 -3.93
N ARG A 158 10.64 1.82 -4.49
CA ARG A 158 11.36 2.83 -5.30
C ARG A 158 10.57 3.25 -6.54
N LEU A 159 9.88 2.30 -7.18
CA LEU A 159 9.04 2.59 -8.35
C LEU A 159 7.84 3.44 -7.98
N VAL A 160 7.08 3.05 -6.95
CA VAL A 160 5.88 3.81 -6.55
C VAL A 160 6.24 5.21 -6.05
N GLU A 161 7.38 5.40 -5.36
CA GLU A 161 7.83 6.72 -4.89
C GLU A 161 8.07 7.72 -6.04
N ALA A 162 8.27 7.24 -7.27
CA ALA A 162 8.49 8.07 -8.45
C ALA A 162 7.20 8.47 -9.21
N VAL A 163 6.06 7.85 -8.88
CA VAL A 163 4.79 8.03 -9.61
C VAL A 163 3.64 8.39 -8.65
N PRO A 164 2.60 9.13 -9.09
CA PRO A 164 1.49 9.54 -8.23
C PRO A 164 0.46 8.41 -7.96
N THR A 165 0.92 7.17 -7.85
CA THR A 165 0.09 5.96 -7.67
C THR A 165 0.01 5.59 -6.20
N ALA A 166 -1.19 5.25 -5.72
CA ALA A 166 -1.35 4.50 -4.47
C ALA A 166 -1.20 2.99 -4.77
N CYS A 167 -0.24 2.33 -4.15
CA CYS A 167 -0.04 0.88 -4.31
C CYS A 167 -0.57 0.14 -3.07
N LEU A 168 -1.61 -0.67 -3.24
CA LEU A 168 -2.21 -1.46 -2.16
C LEU A 168 -1.82 -2.92 -2.32
N VAL A 169 -1.03 -3.47 -1.39
CA VAL A 169 -0.69 -4.89 -1.34
C VAL A 169 -1.54 -5.58 -0.29
N ILE A 170 -2.30 -6.60 -0.68
CA ILE A 170 -3.19 -7.34 0.22
C ILE A 170 -2.64 -8.74 0.44
N ASN A 171 -2.46 -9.16 1.69
CA ASN A 171 -1.89 -10.46 2.04
C ASN A 171 -2.38 -10.95 3.41
N ARG A 172 -2.08 -12.20 3.79
CA ARG A 172 -2.50 -12.75 5.10
C ARG A 172 -1.60 -12.39 6.28
N GLN A 173 -0.38 -11.97 6.00
CA GLN A 173 0.65 -11.72 7.01
C GLN A 173 1.52 -10.55 6.54
N SER A 174 2.10 -9.80 7.47
CA SER A 174 3.01 -8.70 7.13
C SER A 174 4.23 -9.20 6.34
N LEU A 175 4.31 -8.85 5.06
CA LEU A 175 5.40 -9.20 4.12
C LEU A 175 6.16 -7.96 3.64
N VAL A 176 5.45 -6.84 3.49
CA VAL A 176 5.99 -5.61 2.90
C VAL A 176 6.57 -4.74 4.01
N SER A 177 7.86 -4.92 4.27
CA SER A 177 8.61 -4.12 5.25
C SER A 177 8.65 -2.62 4.87
N SER A 178 8.60 -2.32 3.57
CA SER A 178 8.66 -0.98 2.99
C SER A 178 7.32 -0.22 2.94
N ALA A 179 6.23 -0.79 3.46
CA ALA A 179 4.93 -0.14 3.45
C ALA A 179 4.88 1.07 4.40
N GLN A 180 4.43 2.22 3.90
CA GLN A 180 4.28 3.45 4.70
C GLN A 180 3.07 3.35 5.63
N LEU A 181 2.01 2.70 5.15
CA LEU A 181 0.78 2.46 5.89
C LEU A 181 0.55 0.96 5.97
N LYS A 182 0.35 0.43 7.18
CA LYS A 182 -0.16 -0.92 7.38
C LYS A 182 -1.56 -0.85 7.95
N ILE A 183 -2.46 -1.63 7.38
CA ILE A 183 -3.84 -1.75 7.82
C ILE A 183 -4.08 -3.22 8.11
N ILE A 184 -4.62 -3.55 9.28
CA ILE A 184 -5.00 -4.91 9.64
C ILE A 184 -6.51 -5.00 9.58
N LEU A 185 -7.04 -5.93 8.79
CA LEU A 185 -8.46 -6.22 8.70
C LEU A 185 -8.82 -7.29 9.75
N GLU A 186 -9.49 -6.89 10.82
CA GLU A 186 -9.71 -7.75 12.00
C GLU A 186 -10.96 -8.62 11.91
N ASN A 187 -11.76 -8.41 10.88
CA ASN A 187 -13.04 -9.04 10.69
C ASN A 187 -12.98 -10.57 10.56
N SER A 188 -14.09 -11.18 10.93
CA SER A 188 -14.39 -12.59 10.67
C SER A 188 -15.81 -12.66 10.13
N TRP A 189 -15.98 -12.68 8.82
CA TRP A 189 -17.29 -12.76 8.21
C TRP A 189 -17.71 -14.22 8.03
N THR A 190 -18.96 -14.47 8.43
CA THR A 190 -19.69 -15.69 8.14
C THR A 190 -20.63 -15.45 6.96
N LEU A 191 -21.16 -16.52 6.38
CA LEU A 191 -22.10 -16.45 5.28
C LEU A 191 -23.37 -15.66 5.68
N GLU A 192 -23.87 -15.86 6.90
CA GLU A 192 -24.97 -15.08 7.49
C GLU A 192 -24.65 -13.58 7.62
N THR A 193 -23.38 -13.22 7.83
CA THR A 193 -22.96 -11.81 7.89
C THR A 193 -22.96 -11.15 6.51
N LEU A 194 -22.68 -11.94 5.46
CA LEU A 194 -22.65 -11.49 4.07
C LEU A 194 -24.05 -11.32 3.45
N GLU A 195 -25.01 -12.13 3.89
CA GLU A 195 -26.42 -12.04 3.45
C GLU A 195 -27.12 -10.76 3.95
N ARG A 196 -26.60 -10.16 5.04
CA ARG A 196 -27.13 -8.89 5.56
C ARG A 196 -26.63 -7.71 4.71
N GLN A 197 -27.57 -6.91 4.19
CA GLN A 197 -27.26 -5.67 3.47
C GLN A 197 -26.27 -4.78 4.27
N ASN A 198 -25.29 -4.19 3.59
CA ASN A 198 -24.22 -3.33 4.14
C ASN A 198 -23.07 -4.00 4.90
N ALA A 199 -22.65 -5.23 4.58
CA ALA A 199 -21.47 -5.85 5.19
C ALA A 199 -20.21 -4.95 5.18
N ILE A 200 -20.00 -4.16 4.12
CA ILE A 200 -18.84 -3.26 3.94
C ILE A 200 -18.77 -2.17 5.03
N SER A 201 -19.89 -1.62 5.50
CA SER A 201 -19.87 -0.59 6.55
C SER A 201 -19.46 -1.15 7.92
N ARG A 202 -19.37 -2.48 8.05
CA ARG A 202 -18.93 -3.20 9.25
C ARG A 202 -17.49 -3.69 9.15
N LEU A 203 -16.72 -3.26 8.14
CA LEU A 203 -15.30 -3.57 8.06
C LEU A 203 -14.54 -2.92 9.24
N ARG A 204 -14.02 -3.74 10.17
CA ARG A 204 -13.18 -3.27 11.28
C ARG A 204 -11.72 -3.40 10.87
N PHE A 205 -10.99 -2.31 11.08
CA PHE A 205 -9.56 -2.25 10.81
C PHE A 205 -8.81 -1.65 11.98
N ARG A 206 -7.57 -2.09 12.12
CA ARG A 206 -6.57 -1.45 12.96
C ARG A 206 -5.47 -0.90 12.08
N ILE A 207 -5.26 0.41 12.15
CA ILE A 207 -4.17 1.05 11.42
C ILE A 207 -2.90 1.01 12.26
N GLN A 208 -1.83 0.54 11.63
CA GLN A 208 -0.47 0.61 12.14
C GLN A 208 0.34 1.47 11.17
N ARG A 209 0.47 2.78 11.46
CA ARG A 209 1.33 3.67 10.68
C ARG A 209 2.78 3.40 11.05
N LEU A 210 3.62 3.15 10.05
CA LEU A 210 5.05 3.25 10.22
C LEU A 210 5.41 4.71 9.97
N HIS A 211 5.64 5.46 11.05
CA HIS A 211 6.14 6.82 10.98
C HIS A 211 7.54 6.79 10.34
N LEU A 212 7.63 7.00 9.04
CA LEU A 212 8.89 7.30 8.36
C LEU A 212 8.84 8.77 7.96
N LYS A 213 9.62 9.56 8.72
CA LYS A 213 9.72 11.03 8.79
C LYS A 213 8.77 11.69 9.79
N SER A 214 9.11 11.56 11.08
CA SER A 214 9.00 12.71 11.97
C SER A 214 9.94 13.79 11.42
N GLU A 215 9.39 14.86 10.85
CA GLU A 215 10.14 16.09 10.75
C GLU A 215 10.56 16.51 12.17
N ILE A 216 11.83 16.85 12.31
CA ILE A 216 12.40 17.46 13.50
C ILE A 216 11.73 18.83 13.63
N SER A 217 10.61 18.88 14.32
CA SER A 217 10.01 20.10 14.86
C SER A 217 10.42 20.19 16.33
N GLY A 218 11.33 21.11 16.61
CA GLY A 218 11.86 21.44 17.94
C GLY A 218 13.35 21.77 17.83
N GLN A 219 13.86 22.98 18.08
CA GLN A 219 13.32 24.19 18.68
C GLN A 219 13.97 25.40 18.00
N ARG A 220 13.17 26.39 17.60
CA ARG A 220 13.63 27.79 17.51
C ARG A 220 12.58 28.65 18.20
N SER A 221 12.67 28.70 19.52
CA SER A 221 12.10 29.77 20.33
C SER A 221 13.24 30.53 21.00
N ALA A 222 13.18 31.86 20.84
CA ALA A 222 13.78 32.90 21.66
C ALA A 222 15.32 33.01 21.72
N VAL A 223 15.86 33.99 20.97
CA VAL A 223 16.70 35.04 21.57
C VAL A 223 16.35 36.36 20.87
N SER A 224 15.69 37.26 21.59
CA SER A 224 15.64 38.68 21.29
C SER A 224 16.93 39.32 21.77
N TYR A 225 17.49 40.23 20.97
CA TYR A 225 18.29 41.36 21.43
C TYR A 225 17.68 42.62 20.81
#